data_AF-A0A258IJF2-F1
#
_entry.id   AF-A0A258IJF2-F1
#
_cell.length_a   1.000
_cell.length_b   1.000
_cell.length_c   1.000
_cell.angle_alpha   90.00
_cell.angle_beta   90.00
_cell.angle_gamma   90.00
#
_symmetry.space_group_name_H-M   'P 1'
#
loop_
_entity.id
_entity.type
_entity.pdbx_description
1 polymer ?
#
loop_
_entity_poly.entity_id
_entity_poly.type
_entity_poly.pdbx_seq_one_letter_code
_entity_poly.pdbx_strand_id
1 'polypeptide(L)' 'MLARTPKAVCLECGLPWSSPAFVAHAGIREHGPAYWSDRGILCSVGCASEHFRKRRADRTFIAIPLDCPIDVQG' A
#
# COMPACT_ATOMS: atom_id res chain seq x y z
N MET A 1 -5.90 -16.93 0.06
CA MET A 1 -6.68 -15.75 0.50
C MET A 1 -5.76 -14.87 1.33
N LEU A 2 -5.38 -13.70 0.81
CA LEU A 2 -4.56 -12.75 1.56
C LEU A 2 -5.38 -12.29 2.78
N ALA A 3 -4.86 -12.53 3.99
CA ALA A 3 -5.54 -12.25 5.24
C ALA A 3 -6.09 -10.82 5.23
N ARG A 4 -7.39 -10.69 5.48
CA ARG A 4 -8.13 -9.42 5.53
C ARG A 4 -7.34 -8.46 6.42
N THR A 5 -6.72 -7.44 5.83
CA THR A 5 -5.83 -6.50 6.53
C THR A 5 -6.53 -6.02 7.80
N PRO A 6 -5.97 -6.28 9.00
CA PRO A 6 -6.72 -6.21 10.26
C PRO A 6 -7.12 -4.79 10.66
N LYS A 7 -6.61 -3.77 9.96
CA LYS A 7 -6.98 -2.37 10.15
C LYS A 7 -7.11 -1.70 8.79
N ALA A 8 -8.33 -1.36 8.40
CA ALA A 8 -8.59 -0.52 7.24
C ALA A 8 -8.24 0.95 7.58
N VAL A 9 -6.99 1.20 7.96
CA VAL A 9 -6.45 2.51 8.32
C VAL A 9 -5.12 2.73 7.62
N CYS A 10 -4.78 3.99 7.35
CA CYS A 10 -3.49 4.36 6.81
C CYS A 10 -2.36 4.01 7.78
N LEU A 11 -1.31 3.37 7.27
CA LEU A 11 -0.13 3.03 8.07
C LEU A 11 0.63 4.24 8.64
N GLU A 12 0.64 5.36 7.90
CA GLU A 12 1.45 6.53 8.26
C GLU A 12 0.71 7.50 9.18
N CYS A 13 -0.55 7.79 8.88
CA CYS A 13 -1.32 8.81 9.60
C CYS A 13 -2.50 8.25 10.40
N GLY A 14 -2.80 6.94 10.29
CA GLY A 14 -3.93 6.31 10.98
C GLY A 14 -5.31 6.65 10.41
N LEU A 15 -5.39 7.37 9.28
CA LEU A 15 -6.67 7.75 8.68
C LEU A 15 -7.50 6.51 8.31
N PRO A 16 -8.77 6.41 8.75
CA PRO A 16 -9.60 5.26 8.43
C PRO A 16 -10.00 5.25 6.94
N TRP A 17 -10.10 4.06 6.34
CA TRP A 17 -10.60 3.81 4.99
C TRP A 17 -12.02 4.32 4.76
N SER A 18 -12.82 4.41 5.82
CA SER A 18 -14.15 5.01 5.75
C SER A 18 -14.12 6.53 5.53
N SER A 19 -12.95 7.18 5.67
CA SER A 19 -12.81 8.62 5.47
C SER A 19 -12.91 8.99 3.99
N PRO A 20 -13.64 10.06 3.63
CA PRO A 20 -13.69 10.56 2.26
C PRO A 20 -12.35 11.11 1.78
N ALA A 21 -11.43 11.44 2.70
CA ALA A 21 -10.08 11.89 2.36
C ALA A 21 -9.15 10.74 1.94
N PHE A 22 -9.62 9.48 1.99
CA PHE A 22 -8.86 8.33 1.57
C PHE A 22 -8.98 8.13 0.05
N VAL A 23 -7.85 8.21 -0.65
CA VAL A 23 -7.83 8.09 -2.12
C VAL A 23 -8.06 6.63 -2.53
N ALA A 24 -9.11 6.40 -3.32
CA ALA A 24 -9.44 5.12 -3.92
C ALA A 24 -8.88 5.00 -5.35
N HIS A 25 -8.63 3.78 -5.81
CA HIS A 25 -8.15 3.54 -7.16
C HIS A 25 -9.17 4.04 -8.20
N ALA A 26 -8.72 4.86 -9.16
CA ALA A 26 -9.58 5.58 -10.10
C ALA A 26 -10.69 6.46 -9.46
N GLY A 27 -10.57 6.79 -8.17
CA GLY A 27 -11.62 7.45 -7.40
C GLY A 27 -12.80 6.55 -7.02
N ILE A 28 -12.75 5.26 -7.37
CA ILE A 28 -13.85 4.31 -7.16
C ILE A 28 -13.52 3.41 -5.97
N ARG A 29 -14.31 3.53 -4.90
CA ARG A 29 -14.01 2.89 -3.61
C ARG A 29 -14.12 1.36 -3.62
N GLU A 30 -14.89 0.81 -4.55
CA GLU A 30 -15.01 -0.65 -4.76
C GLU A 30 -13.73 -1.26 -5.35
N HIS A 31 -12.92 -0.48 -6.07
CA HIS A 31 -11.61 -0.91 -6.56
C HIS A 31 -10.55 -0.95 -5.46
N GLY A 32 -10.89 -0.48 -4.26
CA GLY A 32 -10.01 -0.45 -3.11
C GLY A 32 -9.09 0.77 -3.06
N PRO A 33 -8.12 0.78 -2.13
CA PRO A 33 -7.22 1.90 -1.93
C PRO A 33 -6.32 2.12 -3.14
N ALA A 34 -6.07 3.39 -3.48
CA ALA A 34 -5.15 3.72 -4.57
C ALA A 34 -3.70 3.34 -4.25
N TYR A 35 -3.33 3.39 -2.96
CA TYR A 35 -1.98 3.12 -2.49
C TYR A 35 -1.98 2.00 -1.45
N TRP A 36 -1.09 1.03 -1.65
CA TRP A 36 -0.91 -0.13 -0.78
C TRP A 36 0.57 -0.50 -0.68
N SER A 37 0.90 -1.25 0.35
CA SER A 37 2.23 -1.80 0.64
C SER A 37 2.08 -3.20 1.22
N ASP A 38 3.19 -3.96 1.30
CA ASP A 38 3.20 -5.29 1.93
C ASP A 38 2.69 -5.28 3.37
N ARG A 39 2.83 -4.12 4.06
CA ARG A 39 2.41 -3.94 5.45
C ARG A 39 0.97 -3.46 5.62
N GLY A 40 0.27 -3.02 4.56
CA GLY A 40 -1.07 -2.43 4.68
C GLY A 40 -1.40 -1.34 3.65
N ILE A 41 -2.34 -0.44 3.99
CA ILE A 41 -2.91 0.54 3.06
C ILE A 41 -2.48 1.98 3.38
N LEU A 42 -2.50 2.87 2.38
CA LEU A 42 -2.04 4.25 2.47
C LEU A 42 -3.08 5.21 1.89
N CYS A 43 -3.36 6.31 2.60
CA CYS A 43 -4.49 7.19 2.24
C CYS A 43 -4.24 8.14 1.08
N SER A 44 -2.99 8.49 0.78
CA SER A 44 -2.64 9.52 -0.21
C SER A 44 -1.22 9.34 -0.74
N VAL A 45 -0.91 10.02 -1.85
CA VAL A 45 0.44 10.04 -2.44
C VAL A 45 1.50 10.56 -1.46
N GLY A 46 1.14 11.50 -0.58
CA GLY A 46 2.04 12.05 0.44
C GLY A 46 2.41 11.00 1.48
N CYS A 47 1.42 10.27 2.00
CA CYS A 47 1.68 9.15 2.91
C CYS A 47 2.45 8.03 2.23
N ALA A 48 2.16 7.73 0.97
CA ALA A 48 2.90 6.71 0.22
C ALA A 48 4.38 7.08 0.03
N SER A 49 4.65 8.34 -0.32
CA SER A 49 6.01 8.85 -0.49
C SER A 49 6.79 8.84 0.84
N GLU A 50 6.16 9.26 1.93
CA GLU A 50 6.79 9.27 3.25
C GLU A 50 7.05 7.84 3.77
N HIS A 51 6.08 6.94 3.58
CA HIS A 51 6.24 5.53 3.91
C HIS A 51 7.44 4.93 3.17
N PHE A 52 7.57 5.21 1.87
CA PHE A 52 8.70 4.77 1.06
C PHE A 52 10.03 5.33 1.57
N ARG A 53 10.08 6.62 1.91
CA ARG A 53 11.28 7.26 2.49
C ARG A 53 11.70 6.61 3.80
N LYS A 54 10.76 6.37 4.72
CA LYS A 54 11.04 5.71 6.01
C LYS A 54 11.57 4.30 5.82
N ARG A 55 10.94 3.50 4.95
CA ARG A 55 11.37 2.12 4.63
C ARG A 55 12.76 2.08 4.02
N ARG A 56 13.11 3.07 3.19
CA ARG A 56 14.45 3.22 2.63
C ARG A 56 15.49 3.54 3.70
N ALA A 57 15.17 4.44 4.63
CA ALA A 57 16.05 4.79 5.74
C ALA A 57 16.25 3.62 6.71
N ASP A 58 15.19 2.87 6.99
CA ASP A 58 15.15 1.70 7.87
C ASP A 58 15.84 0.45 7.26
N ARG A 59 16.26 0.52 5.99
CA ARG A 59 16.82 -0.61 5.20
C ARG A 59 15.94 -1.86 5.13
N THR A 60 14.66 -1.75 5.50
CA THR A 60 13.68 -2.83 5.38
C THR A 60 12.95 -2.82 4.04
N PHE A 61 13.30 -1.87 3.16
CA PHE A 61 12.92 -1.90 1.76
C PHE A 61 13.67 -3.04 1.06
N ILE A 62 12.95 -4.03 0.56
CA ILE A 62 13.53 -5.08 -0.27
C ILE A 62 13.91 -4.42 -1.60
N ALA A 63 15.19 -4.11 -1.76
CA ALA A 63 15.73 -3.44 -2.94
C ALA A 63 15.80 -4.37 -4.16
N ILE A 64 15.68 -5.68 -3.93
CA ILE A 64 15.68 -6.69 -4.97
C ILE A 64 14.21 -6.92 -5.36
N PRO A 65 13.82 -6.71 -6.63
CA PRO A 65 12.53 -7.20 -7.10
C PRO A 65 12.48 -8.69 -6.76
N LEU A 66 11.39 -9.13 -6.12
CA LEU A 66 11.15 -10.57 -5.99
C LEU A 66 11.13 -11.14 -7.40
N ASP A 67 11.88 -12.21 -7.61
CA ASP A 67 11.86 -12.92 -8.88
C ASP A 67 10.40 -13.27 -9.20
N CYS A 68 9.95 -12.91 -10.41
CA CYS A 68 8.54 -13.05 -10.75
C CYS A 68 8.25 -14.55 -10.80
N PRO A 69 7.41 -15.11 -9.89
CA PRO A 69 7.23 -16.54 -9.79
C PRO A 69 6.42 -17.12 -10.97
N ILE A 70 5.93 -16.25 -11.85
CA ILE A 70 5.26 -16.64 -13.09
C ILE A 70 6.36 -16.78 -14.14
N ASP A 71 6.67 -18.03 -14.45
CA ASP A 71 7.44 -18.38 -15.64
C ASP A 71 6.62 -17.92 -16.86
N VAL A 72 7.03 -16.81 -17.47
CA VAL A 72 6.45 -16.29 -18.72
C VAL A 72 6.97 -17.14 -19.89
N GLN A 73 6.58 -18.41 -19.91
CA GLN A 73 6.74 -19.26 -21.08
C GLN A 73 5.55 -19.02 -22.04
N GLY A 74 5.86 -18.28 -23.11
CA GLY A 74 5.32 -18.41 -24.48
C GLY A 74 3.82 -18.50 -24.68
#